data_AF-A0A7X9EW48-F1
#
_entry.id   AF-A0A7X9EW48-F1
#
_cell.length_a   1.000
_cell.length_b   1.000
_cell.length_c   1.000
_cell.angle_alpha   90.00
_cell.angle_beta   90.00
_cell.angle_gamma   90.00
#
_symmetry.space_group_name_H-M   'P 1'
#
loop_
_entity.id
_entity.type
_entity.pdbx_description
1 polymer ?
#
loop_
_entity_poly.entity_id
_entity_poly.type
_entity_poly.pdbx_seq_one_letter_code
_entity_poly.pdbx_strand_id
1 'polypeptide(L)' 'MQIVNNRIRLVAVKTGLQDSKNVEITEGLLPGDQIVKDASVSLQPNTRVKLKQ' A
#
# COMPACT_ATOMS: atom_id res chain seq x y z
N MET A 1 -0.20 1.01 -2.55
CA MET A 1 -1.48 0.27 -2.75
C MET A 1 -1.97 -0.22 -1.40
N GLN A 2 -3.26 -0.04 -1.10
CA GLN A 2 -3.88 -0.53 0.14
C GLN A 2 -4.60 -1.85 -0.13
N ILE A 3 -4.64 -2.73 0.87
CA ILE A 3 -5.41 -3.97 0.84
C ILE A 3 -6.69 -3.77 1.65
N VAL A 4 -7.84 -3.92 1.00
CA VAL A 4 -9.16 -3.82 1.64
C VAL A 4 -9.96 -5.05 1.25
N ASN A 5 -10.46 -5.81 2.24
CA ASN A 5 -11.23 -7.03 2.00
C ASN A 5 -10.55 -8.01 1.03
N ASN A 6 -9.24 -8.25 1.24
CA ASN A 6 -8.42 -9.11 0.38
C ASN A 6 -8.34 -8.67 -1.09
N ARG A 7 -8.57 -7.39 -1.38
CA ARG A 7 -8.46 -6.81 -2.72
C ARG A 7 -7.58 -5.57 -2.72
N ILE A 8 -6.93 -5.33 -3.86
CA ILE A 8 -6.09 -4.16 -4.07
C ILE A 8 -6.94 -2.93 -4.35
N ARG A 9 -6.65 -1.84 -3.63
CA ARG A 9 -7.17 -0.50 -3.89
C ARG A 9 -6.02 0.46 -4.17
N LEU A 10 -6.15 1.24 -5.23
CA LEU A 10 -5.30 2.42 -5.46
C LEU A 10 -5.76 3.54 -4.54
N VAL A 11 -4.82 4.10 -3.80
CA VAL A 11 -5.05 5.20 -2.86
C VAL A 11 -3.96 6.23 -3.12
N ALA A 12 -4.36 7.48 -3.33
CA ALA A 12 -3.44 8.59 -3.40
C ALA A 12 -2.97 8.94 -1.99
N VAL A 13 -1.67 9.15 -1.84
CA VAL A 13 -1.05 9.51 -0.57
C VAL A 13 -0.21 10.76 -0.75
N LYS A 14 -0.07 11.56 0.31
CA LYS A 14 0.97 12.59 0.37
C LYS A 14 2.15 12.05 1.15
N THR A 15 3.34 12.26 0.60
CA THR A 15 4.60 11.84 1.19
C THR A 15 5.35 13.03 1.76
N GLY A 16 6.12 12.81 2.82
CA GLY A 16 6.98 13.80 3.46
C GLY A 16 8.45 13.48 3.26
N LEU A 17 9.15 13.25 4.36
CA LEU A 17 10.56 12.86 4.38
C LEU A 17 10.75 11.46 3.78
N GLN A 18 11.91 11.23 3.19
CA GLN A 18 12.30 9.91 2.69
C GLN A 18 13.77 9.64 2.97
N ASP A 19 14.10 8.38 3.23
CA ASP A 19 15.47 7.87 3.33
C ASP A 19 15.69 6.72 2.32
N SER A 20 16.82 6.03 2.40
CA SER A 20 17.17 4.95 1.46
C SER A 20 16.27 3.70 1.57
N LYS A 21 15.49 3.57 2.64
CA LYS A 21 14.66 2.39 2.95
C LYS A 21 13.20 2.73 3.19
N ASN A 22 12.88 3.96 3.58
CA ASN A 22 11.58 4.37 4.08
C ASN A 22 11.10 5.67 3.43
N VAL A 23 9.78 5.79 3.30
CA VAL A 23 9.09 7.01 2.88
C VAL A 23 8.02 7.32 3.92
N GLU A 24 8.01 8.54 4.42
CA GLU A 24 7.01 9.04 5.34
C GLU A 24 5.70 9.33 4.59
N ILE A 25 4.58 8.88 5.16
CA ILE A 25 3.22 9.19 4.67
C ILE A 25 2.58 10.18 5.63
N THR A 26 2.19 11.35 5.11
CA THR A 26 1.57 12.43 5.90
C THR A 26 0.05 12.46 5.77
N GLU A 27 -0.50 12.00 4.64
CA GLU A 27 -1.94 11.92 4.39
C GLU A 27 -2.30 10.73 3.49
N GLY A 28 -3.55 10.28 3.55
CA GLY A 28 -4.15 9.30 2.62
C GLY A 28 -4.17 7.85 3.13
N LEU A 29 -3.43 7.55 4.19
CA LEU A 29 -3.48 6.26 4.90
C LEU A 29 -3.63 6.49 6.40
N LEU A 30 -4.20 5.51 7.08
CA LEU A 30 -4.38 5.50 8.53
C LEU A 30 -3.50 4.43 9.19
N PRO A 31 -3.08 4.62 10.45
CA PRO A 31 -2.41 3.56 11.21
C PRO A 31 -3.25 2.29 11.23
N GLY A 32 -2.61 1.15 10.94
CA GLY A 32 -3.28 -0.16 10.81
C GLY A 32 -3.69 -0.53 9.40
N ASP A 33 -3.63 0.40 8.44
CA ASP A 33 -3.84 0.07 7.03
C ASP A 33 -2.79 -0.92 6.53
N GLN A 34 -3.26 -1.99 5.90
CA GLN A 34 -2.38 -2.94 5.23
C GLN A 34 -2.02 -2.42 3.84
N ILE A 35 -0.72 -2.33 3.57
CA ILE A 35 -0.19 -1.87 2.29
C ILE A 35 0.62 -2.96 1.60
N VAL A 36 0.68 -2.88 0.29
CA VAL A 36 1.63 -3.66 -0.51
C VAL A 36 2.96 -2.91 -0.53
N LYS A 37 4.02 -3.53 0.01
CA LYS A 37 5.38 -2.97 0.03
C LYS A 37 6.16 -3.27 -1.26
N ASP A 38 6.03 -4.49 -1.77
CA ASP A 38 6.69 -4.95 -2.99
C ASP A 38 5.61 -5.47 -3.96
N ALA A 39 5.53 -4.84 -5.13
CA ALA A 39 4.65 -5.22 -6.23
C ALA A 39 5.49 -5.55 -7.48
N SER A 40 6.54 -6.35 -7.30
CA SER A 40 7.33 -6.97 -8.38
C SER A 40 6.49 -7.77 -9.39
N VAL A 41 5.22 -8.02 -9.06
CA VAL A 41 4.19 -8.55 -9.97
C VAL A 41 3.22 -7.42 -10.33
N SER A 42 2.80 -7.36 -11.61
CA SER A 42 1.80 -6.39 -12.08
C SER A 42 0.44 -6.61 -11.39
N LEU A 43 0.20 -5.87 -10.31
CA LEU A 43 -1.07 -5.85 -9.58
C LEU A 43 -1.97 -4.77 -10.18
N GLN A 44 -3.15 -5.19 -10.62
CA GLN A 44 -4.19 -4.27 -11.09
C GLN A 44 -5.11 -3.88 -9.91
N PRO A 45 -5.81 -2.73 -9.99
CA PRO A 45 -6.89 -2.44 -9.07
C PRO A 45 -7.89 -3.60 -9.00
N ASN A 46 -8.45 -3.86 -7.83
CA ASN A 46 -9.41 -4.93 -7.57
C ASN A 46 -8.87 -6.37 -7.71
N THR A 47 -7.57 -6.56 -7.99
CA THR A 47 -6.93 -7.88 -7.92
C THR A 47 -7.10 -8.49 -6.53
N ARG A 48 -7.52 -9.77 -6.50
CA ARG A 48 -7.65 -10.55 -5.26
C ARG A 48 -6.27 -10.95 -4.76
N VAL A 49 -6.02 -10.74 -3.48
CA VAL A 49 -4.76 -11.08 -2.81
C VAL A 49 -5.00 -11.96 -1.59
N LYS A 50 -4.03 -12.81 -1.29
CA LYS A 50 -3.98 -13.59 -0.05
C LYS A 50 -2.85 -13.06 0.80
N LEU A 51 -3.17 -12.66 2.02
CA LEU A 51 -2.18 -12.26 2.99
C LEU A 51 -1.39 -13.51 3.39
N LYS A 52 -0.06 -13.43 3.28
CA LYS A 52 0.85 -14.40 3.88
C LYS A 52 1.34 -13.74 5.17
N GLN A 53 1.00 -14.36 6.31
CA GLN A 53 1.53 -13.97 7.61
C GLN A 53 2.99 -14.38 7.71
#